data_AF-A0A8B7E2U1-F1
#
_entry.id   AF-A0A8B7E2U1-F1
#
_cell.length_a   1.000
_cell.length_b   1.000
_cell.length_c   1.000
_cell.angle_alpha   90.00
_cell.angle_beta   90.00
_cell.angle_gamma   90.00
#
_symmetry.space_group_name_H-M   'P 1'
#
loop_
_entity.id
_entity.type
_entity.pdbx_description
1 polymer ?
#
loop_
_entity_poly.entity_id
_entity_poly.type
_entity_poly.pdbx_seq_one_letter_code
_entity_poly.pdbx_strand_id
1 'polypeptide(L)'
;MNRTRACNASNAMEWCLGNNLELVECFVFWTQWNDWSSCNGSYGFTNRTRGCNASNHIDKCFGKTCEVMECFVFWTQWSSWTSCNSSHEFMNRTRECLVSNTSNWCDGEMLEIRECFEMWSSWSECSVSCGRGNKTSYSLKGKERVESCGTYNCPVDGMWGNWKNLDCSKTCGSGIKTFSRTCNSPYPAYGGQNCMGTSNYTEDCHSDVICPVNGYWSAWSPWSLCSQQCDGGAIIRFRSCTNPKPSYRGLPCYGSSSDTFNCSSKICTLVNMNLVIFFTDENYTEQYSDLTSDPSIDLKKRIQKA
;
A
#
# COMPACT_ATOMS: atom_id res chain seq x y z
N MET A 1 -32.19 98.74 -78.15
CA MET A 1 -31.23 97.78 -77.55
C MET A 1 -31.72 97.44 -76.15
N ASN A 2 -32.38 96.29 -75.99
CA ASN A 2 -32.86 95.80 -74.71
C ASN A 2 -31.68 95.53 -73.79
N ARG A 3 -31.53 96.31 -72.72
CA ARG A 3 -30.63 95.98 -71.60
C ARG A 3 -31.46 95.22 -70.56
N THR A 4 -31.42 93.90 -70.60
CA THR A 4 -31.84 93.07 -69.47
C THR A 4 -30.80 93.21 -68.37
N ARG A 5 -31.15 93.82 -67.23
CA ARG A 5 -30.39 93.63 -65.99
C ARG A 5 -30.89 92.35 -65.34
N ALA A 6 -30.00 91.39 -65.13
CA ALA A 6 -30.23 90.31 -64.20
C ALA A 6 -30.01 90.87 -62.79
N CYS A 7 -31.02 90.82 -61.93
CA CYS A 7 -30.85 91.13 -60.51
C CYS A 7 -29.99 90.03 -59.90
N ASN A 8 -28.78 90.39 -59.47
CA ASN A 8 -27.84 89.47 -58.87
C ASN A 8 -27.50 89.99 -57.47
N ALA A 9 -28.29 89.62 -56.47
CA ALA A 9 -27.97 89.96 -55.09
C ALA A 9 -28.45 88.88 -54.13
N SER A 10 -27.54 88.43 -53.29
CA SER A 10 -27.74 87.43 -52.24
C SER A 10 -28.28 88.02 -50.92
N ASN A 11 -28.95 89.19 -50.98
CA ASN A 11 -29.79 89.84 -49.95
C ASN A 11 -29.80 91.37 -50.14
N ALA A 12 -30.40 91.88 -51.22
CA ALA A 12 -30.69 93.31 -51.35
C ALA A 12 -31.97 93.54 -52.16
N MET A 13 -32.87 94.40 -51.66
CA MET A 13 -34.01 94.93 -52.41
C MET A 13 -33.50 95.98 -53.40
N GLU A 14 -33.66 95.74 -54.70
CA GLU A 14 -33.42 96.75 -55.74
C GLU A 14 -34.56 96.76 -56.77
N TRP A 15 -34.86 97.96 -57.27
CA TRP A 15 -36.02 98.25 -58.12
C TRP A 15 -35.57 98.29 -59.59
N CYS A 16 -36.25 97.56 -60.48
CA CYS A 16 -35.99 97.62 -61.93
C CYS A 16 -37.15 98.28 -62.68
N LEU A 17 -36.83 99.23 -63.56
CA LEU A 17 -37.83 99.93 -64.39
C LEU A 17 -38.12 99.14 -65.68
N GLY A 18 -39.33 98.60 -65.76
CA GLY A 18 -39.95 98.06 -66.98
C GLY A 18 -40.86 99.08 -67.67
N ASN A 19 -41.15 98.86 -68.95
CA ASN A 19 -41.57 99.89 -69.91
C ASN A 19 -43.08 100.25 -69.90
N ASN A 20 -43.82 100.00 -68.82
CA ASN A 20 -45.20 100.45 -68.59
C ASN A 20 -45.47 100.49 -67.07
N LEU A 21 -46.19 101.52 -66.60
CA LEU A 21 -46.37 101.99 -65.21
C LEU A 21 -46.98 100.97 -64.21
N GLU A 22 -46.27 99.90 -63.88
CA GLU A 22 -46.43 99.15 -62.62
C GLU A 22 -45.05 98.97 -61.98
N LEU A 23 -44.85 99.59 -60.82
CA LEU A 23 -43.70 99.31 -59.96
C LEU A 23 -43.93 97.93 -59.33
N VAL A 24 -43.52 96.87 -60.03
CA VAL A 24 -43.55 95.52 -59.47
C VAL A 24 -42.29 95.34 -58.63
N GLU A 25 -42.46 95.16 -57.31
CA GLU A 25 -41.37 94.80 -56.42
C GLU A 25 -40.80 93.44 -56.85
N CYS A 26 -39.60 93.46 -57.42
CA CYS A 26 -38.85 92.23 -57.68
C CYS A 26 -38.21 91.80 -56.36
N PHE A 27 -38.65 90.67 -55.81
CA PHE A 27 -38.05 90.06 -54.63
C PHE A 27 -37.60 88.64 -54.95
N VAL A 28 -36.37 88.35 -54.52
CA VAL A 28 -35.81 87.00 -54.59
C VAL A 28 -35.12 86.78 -53.25
N PHE A 29 -35.73 85.94 -52.41
CA PHE A 29 -35.15 85.62 -51.10
C PHE A 29 -35.40 84.17 -50.72
N TRP A 30 -34.52 83.69 -49.85
CA TRP A 30 -34.64 82.38 -49.22
C TRP A 30 -35.65 82.44 -48.06
N THR A 31 -36.56 81.48 -47.96
CA THR A 31 -37.33 81.29 -46.73
C THR A 31 -36.40 80.90 -45.58
N GLN A 32 -36.88 81.02 -44.34
CA GLN A 32 -36.18 80.39 -43.22
C GLN A 32 -36.05 78.88 -43.45
N TRP A 33 -34.99 78.32 -42.88
CA TRP A 33 -34.81 76.88 -42.86
C TRP A 33 -35.86 76.23 -41.99
N ASN A 34 -36.40 75.10 -42.44
CA ASN A 34 -37.18 74.22 -41.58
C ASN A 34 -36.28 73.58 -40.51
N ASP A 35 -36.90 73.04 -39.46
CA ASP A 35 -36.20 72.21 -38.48
C ASP A 35 -35.53 71.01 -39.15
N TRP A 36 -34.47 70.49 -38.52
CA TRP A 36 -33.78 69.30 -38.98
C TRP A 36 -34.71 68.09 -38.95
N SER A 37 -34.69 67.29 -40.02
CA SER A 37 -35.36 66.00 -40.04
C SER A 37 -34.71 65.01 -39.07
N SER A 38 -35.44 63.97 -38.69
CA SER A 38 -34.87 62.87 -37.91
C SER A 38 -33.69 62.23 -38.64
N CYS A 39 -32.67 61.83 -37.89
CA CYS A 39 -31.48 61.20 -38.45
C CYS A 39 -31.85 59.90 -39.18
N ASN A 40 -31.42 59.76 -40.43
CA ASN A 40 -31.68 58.52 -41.18
C ASN A 40 -30.65 57.44 -40.82
N GLY A 41 -31.11 56.38 -40.14
CA GLY A 41 -30.25 55.29 -39.65
C GLY A 41 -29.54 54.47 -40.74
N SER A 42 -29.95 54.55 -42.02
CA SER A 42 -29.31 53.78 -43.11
C SER A 42 -28.07 54.45 -43.69
N TYR A 43 -27.94 55.78 -43.59
CA TYR A 43 -26.83 56.52 -44.18
C TYR A 43 -26.26 57.64 -43.29
N GLY A 44 -26.81 57.91 -42.09
CA GLY A 44 -26.17 58.78 -41.09
C GLY A 44 -26.24 60.27 -41.39
N PHE A 45 -27.26 60.72 -42.11
CA PHE A 45 -27.46 62.14 -42.41
C PHE A 45 -28.85 62.61 -41.96
N THR A 46 -28.90 63.82 -41.43
CA THR A 46 -30.13 64.61 -41.27
C THR A 46 -30.11 65.73 -42.30
N ASN A 47 -31.29 66.15 -42.75
CA ASN A 47 -31.43 67.23 -43.71
C ASN A 47 -32.43 68.29 -43.25
N ARG A 48 -32.24 69.51 -43.73
CA ARG A 48 -33.23 70.56 -43.65
C ARG A 48 -33.33 71.26 -44.99
N THR A 49 -34.51 71.79 -45.28
CA THR A 49 -34.82 72.43 -46.56
C THR A 49 -35.33 73.84 -46.36
N ARG A 50 -35.16 74.67 -47.39
CA ARG A 50 -35.74 76.00 -47.49
C ARG A 50 -36.26 76.23 -48.91
N GLY A 51 -37.33 77.00 -49.03
CA GLY A 51 -37.89 77.39 -50.31
C GLY A 51 -37.19 78.63 -50.88
N CYS A 52 -37.17 78.73 -52.21
CA CYS A 52 -36.86 79.98 -52.90
C CYS A 52 -38.18 80.68 -53.21
N ASN A 53 -38.39 81.89 -52.70
CA ASN A 53 -39.54 82.70 -53.06
C ASN A 53 -39.07 83.78 -54.05
N ALA A 54 -39.59 83.72 -55.28
CA ALA A 54 -39.21 84.57 -56.38
C ALA A 54 -40.45 85.12 -57.10
N SER A 55 -40.41 86.40 -57.45
CA SER A 55 -41.51 87.12 -58.09
C SER A 55 -41.85 86.66 -59.53
N ASN A 56 -40.93 86.00 -60.24
CA ASN A 56 -41.14 85.50 -61.61
C ASN A 56 -40.37 84.20 -61.91
N HIS A 57 -40.78 83.46 -62.95
CA HIS A 57 -40.18 82.15 -63.32
C HIS A 57 -38.74 82.24 -63.89
N ILE A 58 -38.25 83.46 -64.17
CA ILE A 58 -36.89 83.71 -64.69
C ILE A 58 -35.91 83.91 -63.53
N ASP A 59 -36.37 84.40 -62.38
CA ASP A 59 -35.56 84.71 -61.22
C ASP A 59 -35.22 83.44 -60.43
N LYS A 60 -33.96 83.31 -59.99
CA LYS A 60 -33.47 82.12 -59.29
C LYS A 60 -32.68 82.50 -58.06
N CYS A 61 -32.98 81.88 -56.93
CA CYS A 61 -32.12 81.96 -55.76
C CYS A 61 -30.82 81.18 -56.02
N PHE A 62 -29.67 81.83 -55.82
CA PHE A 62 -28.37 81.18 -55.86
C PHE A 62 -28.00 80.66 -54.47
N GLY A 63 -27.67 79.37 -54.40
CA GLY A 63 -27.37 78.66 -53.15
C GLY A 63 -28.06 77.31 -53.07
N LYS A 64 -27.79 76.56 -52.00
CA LYS A 64 -28.40 75.24 -51.79
C LYS A 64 -29.82 75.39 -51.21
N THR A 65 -30.74 74.57 -51.73
CA THR A 65 -32.12 74.40 -51.23
C THR A 65 -32.20 73.39 -50.08
N CYS A 66 -31.19 72.52 -49.96
CA CYS A 66 -31.08 71.48 -48.96
C CYS A 66 -29.70 71.55 -48.30
N GLU A 67 -29.69 71.53 -46.97
CA GLU A 67 -28.49 71.32 -46.16
C GLU A 67 -28.55 69.92 -45.56
N VAL A 68 -27.40 69.24 -45.58
CA VAL A 68 -27.21 67.94 -44.94
C VAL A 68 -26.16 68.10 -43.85
N MET A 69 -26.40 67.47 -42.71
CA MET A 69 -25.46 67.38 -41.61
C MET A 69 -25.29 65.91 -41.23
N GLU A 70 -24.05 65.52 -40.99
CA GLU A 70 -23.74 64.20 -40.46
C GLU A 70 -24.33 64.06 -39.06
N CYS A 71 -25.10 63.00 -38.86
CA CYS A 71 -25.59 62.60 -37.56
C CYS A 71 -25.09 61.20 -37.26
N PHE A 72 -24.49 61.04 -36.09
CA PHE A 72 -23.97 59.75 -35.66
C PHE A 72 -24.99 59.12 -34.73
N VAL A 73 -25.51 57.97 -35.16
CA VAL A 73 -26.34 57.08 -34.34
C VAL A 73 -25.62 55.75 -34.33
N PHE A 74 -24.93 55.45 -33.24
CA PHE A 74 -24.27 54.16 -33.08
C PHE A 74 -24.30 53.70 -31.62
N TRP A 75 -24.31 52.38 -31.47
CA TRP A 75 -24.12 51.73 -30.18
C TRP A 75 -22.65 51.84 -29.76
N THR A 76 -22.41 52.19 -28.50
CA THR A 76 -21.09 51.94 -27.91
C THR A 76 -20.78 50.45 -27.95
N GLN A 77 -19.50 50.10 -27.80
CA GLN A 77 -19.16 48.71 -27.50
C GLN A 77 -19.85 48.29 -26.19
N TRP A 78 -20.22 47.02 -26.13
CA TRP A 78 -20.71 46.42 -24.89
C TRP A 78 -19.66 46.55 -23.79
N SER A 79 -20.11 46.84 -22.57
CA SER A 79 -19.27 46.73 -21.38
C SER A 79 -18.77 45.30 -21.19
N SER A 80 -17.70 45.14 -20.40
CA SER A 80 -17.35 43.84 -19.84
C SER A 80 -18.53 43.29 -19.05
N TRP A 81 -18.65 41.96 -19.03
CA TRP A 81 -19.64 41.30 -18.19
C TRP A 81 -19.35 41.51 -16.71
N THR A 82 -20.39 41.69 -15.91
CA THR A 82 -20.30 41.67 -14.45
C THR A 82 -19.95 40.27 -13.94
N SER A 83 -19.28 40.20 -12.78
CA SER A 83 -18.92 38.94 -12.13
C SER A 83 -20.17 38.23 -11.59
N CYS A 84 -20.24 36.91 -11.79
CA CYS A 84 -21.25 36.06 -11.16
C CYS A 84 -21.04 36.05 -9.63
N ASN A 85 -22.03 36.49 -8.86
CA ASN A 85 -22.02 36.44 -7.39
C ASN A 85 -23.08 35.45 -6.88
N SER A 86 -22.93 34.96 -5.66
CA SER A 86 -23.84 33.98 -5.02
C SER A 86 -25.30 34.44 -4.94
N SER A 87 -25.57 35.76 -5.06
CA SER A 87 -26.92 36.33 -5.02
C SER A 87 -27.57 36.52 -6.40
N HIS A 88 -26.81 36.47 -7.50
CA HIS A 88 -27.34 36.73 -8.83
C HIS A 88 -26.97 35.60 -9.78
N GLU A 89 -27.99 34.84 -10.19
CA GLU A 89 -27.89 33.73 -11.13
C GLU A 89 -27.53 34.17 -12.57
N PHE A 90 -27.31 35.47 -12.77
CA PHE A 90 -27.13 36.10 -14.07
C PHE A 90 -25.97 37.09 -14.05
N MET A 91 -25.22 37.12 -15.15
CA MET A 91 -24.27 38.17 -15.51
C MET A 91 -24.96 39.14 -16.47
N ASN A 92 -24.62 40.42 -16.37
CA ASN A 92 -25.16 41.46 -17.25
C ASN A 92 -24.05 42.32 -17.86
N ARG A 93 -24.37 42.95 -18.99
CA ARG A 93 -23.55 43.97 -19.62
C ARG A 93 -24.45 45.03 -20.26
N THR A 94 -23.93 46.24 -20.36
CA THR A 94 -24.68 47.39 -20.89
C THR A 94 -23.96 48.02 -22.07
N ARG A 95 -24.71 48.72 -22.91
CA ARG A 95 -24.19 49.60 -23.96
C ARG A 95 -25.03 50.85 -24.03
N GLU A 96 -24.44 51.95 -24.48
CA GLU A 96 -25.12 53.24 -24.57
C GLU A 96 -25.39 53.58 -26.03
N CYS A 97 -26.52 54.23 -26.26
CA CYS A 97 -26.90 54.78 -27.55
C CYS A 97 -26.42 56.23 -27.61
N LEU A 98 -25.40 56.51 -28.42
CA LEU A 98 -24.92 57.88 -28.61
C LEU A 98 -25.62 58.50 -29.82
N VAL A 99 -26.35 59.60 -29.60
CA VAL A 99 -27.09 60.34 -30.63
C VAL A 99 -26.81 61.84 -30.50
N SER A 100 -26.60 62.52 -31.63
CA SER A 100 -26.14 63.90 -31.61
C SER A 100 -27.23 64.96 -31.48
N ASN A 101 -28.54 64.71 -31.75
CA ASN A 101 -29.57 65.75 -31.57
C ASN A 101 -31.08 65.41 -31.73
N THR A 102 -31.57 64.16 -31.74
CA THR A 102 -33.04 63.88 -31.71
C THR A 102 -33.34 62.54 -31.01
N SER A 103 -34.61 62.36 -30.62
CA SER A 103 -35.10 61.29 -29.74
C SER A 103 -34.62 59.88 -30.09
N ASN A 104 -34.18 59.17 -29.06
CA ASN A 104 -33.65 57.80 -29.00
C ASN A 104 -34.14 56.87 -30.12
N TRP A 105 -33.29 56.60 -31.11
CA TRP A 105 -33.61 55.71 -32.24
C TRP A 105 -32.60 54.57 -32.44
N CYS A 106 -31.94 54.13 -31.37
CA CYS A 106 -31.17 52.89 -31.45
C CYS A 106 -32.12 51.69 -31.36
N ASP A 107 -32.15 50.88 -32.41
CA ASP A 107 -32.87 49.61 -32.41
C ASP A 107 -32.05 48.53 -31.68
N GLY A 108 -32.73 47.78 -30.81
CA GLY A 108 -32.17 46.75 -29.94
C GLY A 108 -31.96 47.15 -28.47
N GLU A 109 -31.63 46.15 -27.66
CA GLU A 109 -31.58 46.27 -26.20
C GLU A 109 -30.32 46.99 -25.69
N MET A 110 -30.47 47.78 -24.63
CA MET A 110 -29.36 48.43 -23.91
C MET A 110 -28.72 47.52 -22.84
N LEU A 111 -29.40 46.44 -22.48
CA LEU A 111 -29.03 45.49 -21.43
C LEU A 111 -29.08 44.08 -21.98
N GLU A 112 -27.99 43.33 -21.85
CA GLU A 112 -27.97 41.90 -22.12
C GLU A 112 -27.76 41.14 -20.81
N ILE A 113 -28.59 40.14 -20.56
CA ILE A 113 -28.54 39.27 -19.37
C ILE A 113 -28.34 37.83 -19.84
N ARG A 114 -27.40 37.12 -19.20
CA ARG A 114 -27.17 35.68 -19.44
C ARG A 114 -27.05 34.93 -18.13
N GLU A 115 -27.43 33.67 -18.16
CA GLU A 115 -27.19 32.75 -17.03
C GLU A 115 -25.70 32.55 -16.82
N CYS A 116 -25.28 32.62 -15.57
CA CYS A 116 -23.94 32.23 -15.17
C CYS A 116 -23.73 30.75 -15.47
N PHE A 117 -22.70 30.44 -16.26
CA PHE A 117 -22.27 29.06 -16.49
C PHE A 117 -21.96 28.40 -15.14
N GLU A 118 -22.40 27.15 -14.93
CA GLU A 118 -22.17 26.43 -13.67
C GLU A 118 -20.66 26.29 -13.40
N MET A 119 -20.12 27.21 -12.60
CA MET A 119 -18.75 27.16 -12.12
C MET A 119 -18.70 26.25 -10.89
N TRP A 120 -17.79 25.29 -10.96
CA TRP A 120 -17.50 24.34 -9.90
C TRP A 120 -16.26 24.79 -9.15
N SER A 121 -16.26 24.63 -7.82
CA SER A 121 -15.08 24.83 -7.00
C SER A 121 -13.96 23.87 -7.41
N SER A 122 -12.73 24.18 -7.01
CA SER A 122 -11.66 23.18 -6.96
C SER A 122 -12.13 21.95 -6.18
N TRP A 123 -11.60 20.79 -6.57
CA TRP A 123 -11.84 19.56 -5.83
C TRP A 123 -11.28 19.65 -4.41
N SER A 124 -11.99 19.05 -3.45
CA SER A 124 -11.47 18.82 -2.12
C SER A 124 -10.25 17.90 -2.14
N GLU A 125 -9.52 17.84 -1.03
CA GLU A 125 -8.63 16.72 -0.77
C GLU A 125 -9.41 15.40 -0.75
N CYS A 126 -8.72 14.30 -1.00
CA CYS A 126 -9.33 12.99 -0.98
C CYS A 126 -9.78 12.66 0.45
N SER A 127 -10.97 12.07 0.61
CA SER A 127 -11.51 11.70 1.92
C SER A 127 -10.64 10.70 2.71
N VAL A 128 -9.68 10.06 2.04
CA VAL A 128 -8.75 9.09 2.62
C VAL A 128 -7.33 9.40 2.15
N SER A 129 -6.34 9.10 3.00
CA SER A 129 -4.93 9.17 2.63
C SER A 129 -4.46 7.97 1.79
N CYS A 130 -5.18 6.84 1.88
CA CYS A 130 -4.93 5.62 1.12
C CYS A 130 -6.25 4.85 0.91
N GLY A 131 -6.28 3.93 -0.05
CA GLY A 131 -7.46 3.16 -0.40
C GLY A 131 -8.46 3.96 -1.23
N ARG A 132 -9.69 3.43 -1.39
CA ARG A 132 -10.73 4.09 -2.16
C ARG A 132 -11.39 5.18 -1.33
N GLY A 133 -11.26 6.42 -1.75
CA GLY A 133 -11.98 7.56 -1.22
C GLY A 133 -12.71 8.31 -2.31
N ASN A 134 -13.29 9.44 -1.91
CA ASN A 134 -13.99 10.34 -2.79
C ASN A 134 -13.52 11.77 -2.52
N LYS A 135 -13.45 12.57 -3.58
CA LYS A 135 -13.26 14.03 -3.51
C LYS A 135 -14.53 14.69 -3.99
N THR A 136 -14.87 15.82 -3.39
CA THR A 136 -16.10 16.56 -3.69
C THR A 136 -15.78 17.93 -4.27
N SER A 137 -16.65 18.42 -5.13
CA SER A 137 -16.59 19.77 -5.70
C SER A 137 -18.01 20.32 -5.69
N TYR A 138 -18.15 21.58 -5.29
CA TYR A 138 -19.44 22.23 -5.12
C TYR A 138 -19.63 23.28 -6.22
N SER A 139 -20.82 23.32 -6.78
CA SER A 139 -21.23 24.43 -7.65
C SER A 139 -21.62 25.63 -6.81
N LEU A 140 -21.59 26.82 -7.43
CA LEU A 140 -22.11 28.05 -6.82
C LEU A 140 -23.60 27.95 -6.43
N LYS A 141 -24.36 27.04 -7.06
CA LYS A 141 -25.78 26.78 -6.78
C LYS A 141 -26.01 25.67 -5.73
N GLY A 142 -24.95 25.25 -5.02
CA GLY A 142 -25.04 24.25 -3.94
C GLY A 142 -25.17 22.79 -4.41
N LYS A 143 -25.15 22.51 -5.72
CA LYS A 143 -25.02 21.14 -6.21
C LYS A 143 -23.64 20.60 -5.90
N GLU A 144 -23.56 19.35 -5.45
CA GLU A 144 -22.30 18.63 -5.27
C GLU A 144 -22.06 17.64 -6.40
N ARG A 145 -20.78 17.43 -6.73
CA ARG A 145 -20.33 16.31 -7.55
C ARG A 145 -19.22 15.57 -6.82
N VAL A 146 -19.24 14.25 -6.94
CA VAL A 146 -18.33 13.35 -6.26
C VAL A 146 -17.55 12.56 -7.31
N GLU A 147 -16.23 12.51 -7.15
CA GLU A 147 -15.36 11.70 -8.00
C GLU A 147 -14.50 10.79 -7.12
N SER A 148 -14.28 9.55 -7.56
CA SER A 148 -13.44 8.60 -6.85
C SER A 148 -11.97 9.04 -6.88
N CYS A 149 -11.30 8.91 -5.74
CA CYS A 149 -9.88 9.21 -5.57
C CYS A 149 -9.22 8.12 -4.72
N GLY A 150 -7.89 8.18 -4.63
CA GLY A 150 -7.11 7.21 -3.87
C GLY A 150 -6.91 5.89 -4.64
N THR A 151 -5.77 5.81 -5.32
CA THR A 151 -5.31 4.60 -6.03
C THR A 151 -4.22 3.85 -5.26
N TYR A 152 -3.68 4.47 -4.20
CA TYR A 152 -2.63 3.89 -3.38
C TYR A 152 -3.21 2.88 -2.40
N ASN A 153 -2.63 1.69 -2.35
CA ASN A 153 -3.07 0.66 -1.42
C ASN A 153 -2.69 1.06 0.02
N CYS A 154 -3.61 0.89 0.96
CA CYS A 154 -3.33 1.17 2.36
C CYS A 154 -2.34 0.17 2.96
N PRO A 155 -1.50 0.60 3.92
CA PRO A 155 -0.72 -0.32 4.75
C PRO A 155 -1.64 -1.38 5.37
N VAL A 156 -1.28 -2.64 5.20
CA VAL A 156 -1.95 -3.77 5.84
C VAL A 156 -0.97 -4.35 6.85
N ASP A 157 -1.28 -4.20 8.12
CA ASP A 157 -0.48 -4.79 9.20
C ASP A 157 -0.66 -6.31 9.18
N GLY A 158 0.43 -7.03 9.36
CA GLY A 158 0.41 -8.48 9.44
C GLY A 158 -0.29 -8.96 10.70
N MET A 159 -1.05 -10.04 10.57
CA MET A 159 -1.61 -10.73 11.73
C MET A 159 -1.24 -12.20 11.71
N TRP A 160 -1.08 -12.74 12.91
CA TRP A 160 -0.71 -14.13 13.12
C TRP A 160 -1.81 -15.06 12.60
N GLY A 161 -1.41 -16.04 11.80
CA GLY A 161 -2.25 -17.20 11.53
C GLY A 161 -2.39 -18.11 12.74
N ASN A 162 -3.22 -19.14 12.60
CA ASN A 162 -3.45 -20.13 13.65
C ASN A 162 -2.16 -20.88 14.00
N TRP A 163 -2.02 -21.22 15.28
CA TRP A 163 -0.95 -22.09 15.75
C TRP A 163 -1.09 -23.48 15.14
N LYS A 164 0.01 -23.97 14.57
CA LYS A 164 0.21 -25.35 14.18
C LYS A 164 1.10 -26.01 15.20
N ASN A 165 0.86 -27.28 15.50
CA ASN A 165 1.72 -28.04 16.40
C ASN A 165 2.21 -29.32 15.75
N LEU A 166 3.36 -29.77 16.24
CA LEU A 166 3.90 -31.09 15.92
C LEU A 166 3.49 -32.07 17.02
N ASP A 167 3.64 -33.35 16.74
CA ASP A 167 3.50 -34.38 17.78
C ASP A 167 4.58 -34.22 18.86
N CYS A 168 4.32 -34.84 20.02
CA CYS A 168 5.26 -34.85 21.14
C CYS A 168 6.59 -35.49 20.71
N SER A 169 7.73 -34.90 21.11
CA SER A 169 9.07 -35.38 20.72
C SER A 169 9.38 -36.81 21.16
N LYS A 170 8.64 -37.34 22.14
CA LYS A 170 8.68 -38.73 22.58
C LYS A 170 7.28 -39.31 22.62
N THR A 171 7.18 -40.60 22.32
CA THR A 171 5.92 -41.35 22.41
C THR A 171 5.66 -41.93 23.80
N CYS A 172 6.66 -41.89 24.69
CA CYS A 172 6.62 -42.41 26.05
C CYS A 172 7.23 -41.41 27.03
N GLY A 173 6.78 -41.42 28.29
CA GLY A 173 7.26 -40.52 29.34
C GLY A 173 7.12 -39.05 28.99
N SER A 174 8.07 -38.22 29.44
CA SER A 174 8.05 -36.77 29.21
C SER A 174 8.84 -36.38 27.96
N GLY A 175 8.17 -35.62 27.08
CA GLY A 175 8.72 -35.01 25.88
C GLY A 175 8.33 -33.53 25.79
N ILE A 176 8.57 -32.94 24.61
CA ILE A 176 8.30 -31.54 24.32
C ILE A 176 7.46 -31.46 23.04
N LYS A 177 6.43 -30.62 23.06
CA LYS A 177 5.56 -30.30 21.92
C LYS A 177 5.89 -28.91 21.41
N THR A 178 6.11 -28.79 20.10
CA THR A 178 6.46 -27.51 19.48
C THR A 178 5.26 -26.93 18.75
N PHE A 179 4.99 -25.65 19.01
CA PHE A 179 3.96 -24.86 18.34
C PHE A 179 4.64 -23.81 17.46
N SER A 180 4.12 -23.61 16.26
CA SER A 180 4.59 -22.61 15.32
C SER A 180 3.43 -21.95 14.58
N ARG A 181 3.60 -20.68 14.20
CA ARG A 181 2.62 -19.92 13.43
C ARG A 181 3.33 -19.02 12.43
N THR A 182 2.60 -18.61 11.41
CA THR A 182 3.09 -17.75 10.34
C THR A 182 2.35 -16.42 10.35
N CYS A 183 3.04 -15.33 10.04
CA CYS A 183 2.45 -14.00 9.93
C CYS A 183 1.80 -13.85 8.55
N ASN A 184 0.60 -14.41 8.38
CA ASN A 184 -0.04 -14.53 7.08
C ASN A 184 -1.57 -14.41 7.09
N SER A 185 -2.19 -13.96 8.17
CA SER A 185 -3.64 -13.89 8.27
C SER A 185 -4.13 -12.50 8.72
N PRO A 186 -3.78 -11.40 8.01
CA PRO A 186 -3.19 -11.35 6.66
C PRO A 186 -1.66 -11.17 6.65
N TYR A 187 -1.05 -11.25 5.47
CA TYR A 187 0.35 -10.86 5.27
C TYR A 187 0.53 -9.35 5.42
N PRO A 188 1.62 -8.88 6.05
CA PRO A 188 2.00 -7.48 5.99
C PRO A 188 2.16 -7.03 4.53
N ALA A 189 1.54 -5.92 4.15
CA ALA A 189 1.61 -5.38 2.80
C ALA A 189 1.62 -3.85 2.80
N TYR A 190 2.10 -3.27 1.69
CA TYR A 190 2.07 -1.81 1.44
C TYR A 190 2.68 -0.96 2.57
N GLY A 191 3.75 -1.46 3.19
CA GLY A 191 4.43 -0.78 4.30
C GLY A 191 3.80 -0.99 5.68
N GLY A 192 2.82 -1.89 5.81
CA GLY A 192 2.26 -2.30 7.10
C GLY A 192 3.27 -3.03 7.98
N GLN A 193 2.99 -3.04 9.27
CA GLN A 193 3.87 -3.60 10.31
C GLN A 193 3.90 -5.13 10.26
N ASN A 194 5.04 -5.70 10.64
CA ASN A 194 5.17 -7.14 10.81
C ASN A 194 4.50 -7.61 12.11
N CYS A 195 4.18 -8.89 12.22
CA CYS A 195 3.52 -9.42 13.41
C CYS A 195 4.40 -9.28 14.67
N MET A 196 3.80 -8.79 15.75
CA MET A 196 4.48 -8.64 17.04
C MET A 196 4.42 -9.92 17.87
N GLY A 197 5.54 -10.29 18.50
CA GLY A 197 5.67 -11.49 19.35
C GLY A 197 6.39 -12.66 18.68
N THR A 198 6.40 -13.82 19.33
CA THR A 198 7.12 -15.00 18.84
C THR A 198 6.32 -15.78 17.80
N SER A 199 7.04 -16.37 16.85
CA SER A 199 6.49 -17.26 15.82
C SER A 199 6.46 -18.73 16.26
N ASN A 200 7.14 -19.07 17.36
CA ASN A 200 7.20 -20.40 17.92
C ASN A 200 7.26 -20.37 19.45
N TYR A 201 6.83 -21.48 20.05
CA TYR A 201 7.08 -21.80 21.46
C TYR A 201 6.98 -23.31 21.69
N THR A 202 7.37 -23.75 22.87
CA THR A 202 7.38 -25.17 23.27
C THR A 202 6.64 -25.36 24.58
N GLU A 203 5.93 -26.47 24.71
CA GLU A 203 5.29 -26.91 25.95
C GLU A 203 5.70 -28.34 26.28
N ASP A 204 5.70 -28.68 27.57
CA ASP A 204 5.91 -30.05 28.00
C ASP A 204 4.72 -30.91 27.62
N CYS A 205 5.00 -32.13 27.15
CA CYS A 205 3.99 -33.16 26.92
C CYS A 205 4.34 -34.42 27.68
N HIS A 206 3.33 -35.05 28.25
CA HIS A 206 3.46 -36.29 28.99
C HIS A 206 2.65 -37.39 28.33
N SER A 207 3.27 -38.55 28.15
CA SER A 207 2.62 -39.79 27.73
C SER A 207 2.56 -40.73 28.93
N ASP A 208 1.37 -41.27 29.19
CA ASP A 208 1.17 -42.30 30.23
C ASP A 208 1.88 -43.63 29.89
N VAL A 209 2.38 -43.75 28.66
CA VAL A 209 3.20 -44.89 28.24
C VAL A 209 4.57 -44.81 28.90
N ILE A 210 4.90 -45.80 29.72
CA ILE A 210 6.21 -45.94 30.34
C ILE A 210 7.25 -46.30 29.27
N CYS A 211 8.39 -45.61 29.28
CA CYS A 211 9.45 -45.85 28.30
C CYS A 211 10.16 -47.20 28.49
N PRO A 212 10.54 -47.89 27.39
CA PRO A 212 11.35 -49.10 27.47
C PRO A 212 12.72 -48.78 28.08
N VAL A 213 13.15 -49.62 29.02
CA VAL A 213 14.50 -49.56 29.59
C VAL A 213 15.29 -50.71 29.00
N ASN A 214 16.25 -50.38 28.12
CA ASN A 214 17.14 -51.38 27.54
C ASN A 214 18.12 -51.91 28.58
N GLY A 215 18.38 -53.20 28.54
CA GLY A 215 19.34 -53.85 29.42
C GLY A 215 20.77 -53.50 29.04
N TYR A 216 21.59 -53.23 30.05
CA TYR A 216 23.02 -53.09 29.87
C TYR A 216 23.78 -53.93 30.90
N TRP A 217 24.96 -54.37 30.48
CA TRP A 217 25.84 -55.19 31.29
C TRP A 217 26.37 -54.40 32.49
N SER A 218 26.41 -55.05 33.65
CA SER A 218 27.23 -54.61 34.77
C SER A 218 28.71 -54.63 34.39
N ALA A 219 29.53 -53.99 35.22
CA ALA A 219 30.97 -54.25 35.17
C ALA A 219 31.24 -55.75 35.31
N TRP A 220 32.30 -56.21 34.64
CA TRP A 220 32.81 -57.57 34.83
C TRP A 220 33.27 -57.77 36.26
N SER A 221 33.05 -58.97 36.79
CA SER A 221 33.75 -59.44 37.99
C SER A 221 35.27 -59.45 37.74
N PRO A 222 36.08 -59.42 38.80
CA PRO A 222 37.47 -59.86 38.70
C PRO A 222 37.55 -61.26 38.08
N TRP A 223 38.70 -61.56 37.46
CA TRP A 223 39.00 -62.91 37.02
C TRP A 223 39.12 -63.85 38.22
N SER A 224 38.64 -65.09 38.07
CA SER A 224 38.90 -66.15 39.05
C SER A 224 40.39 -66.45 39.16
N LEU A 225 40.76 -67.20 40.20
CA LEU A 225 42.06 -67.88 40.23
C LEU A 225 42.12 -68.93 39.11
N CYS A 226 43.34 -69.27 38.68
CA CYS A 226 43.54 -70.30 37.67
C CYS A 226 43.10 -71.67 38.22
N SER A 227 42.32 -72.41 37.44
CA SER A 227 41.82 -73.74 37.85
C SER A 227 42.93 -74.76 38.15
N GLN A 228 44.12 -74.56 37.55
CA GLN A 228 45.29 -75.41 37.76
C GLN A 228 46.54 -74.53 37.92
N GLN A 229 47.47 -74.94 38.78
CA GLN A 229 48.71 -74.20 39.00
C GLN A 229 49.75 -74.44 37.89
N CYS A 230 49.65 -75.57 37.18
CA CYS A 230 50.51 -75.98 36.08
C CYS A 230 49.75 -76.96 35.16
N ASP A 231 50.33 -77.32 34.02
CA ASP A 231 49.74 -78.15 32.94
C ASP A 231 48.48 -77.59 32.25
N GLY A 232 48.29 -76.27 32.34
CA GLY A 232 47.18 -75.56 31.71
C GLY A 232 45.93 -75.51 32.58
N GLY A 233 45.29 -74.34 32.61
CA GLY A 233 44.02 -74.14 33.29
C GLY A 233 43.20 -73.03 32.65
N ALA A 234 42.07 -72.70 33.25
CA ALA A 234 41.22 -71.59 32.83
C ALA A 234 40.91 -70.64 33.99
N ILE A 235 40.81 -69.35 33.67
CA ILE A 235 40.20 -68.33 34.50
C ILE A 235 38.87 -67.91 33.88
N ILE A 236 37.90 -67.60 34.72
CA ILE A 236 36.55 -67.21 34.30
C ILE A 236 36.19 -65.90 35.00
N ARG A 237 35.45 -65.04 34.30
CA ARG A 237 34.78 -63.86 34.88
C ARG A 237 33.33 -63.79 34.44
N PHE A 238 32.51 -63.09 35.20
CA PHE A 238 31.07 -62.98 34.99
C PHE A 238 30.60 -61.52 34.98
N ARG A 239 29.48 -61.27 34.31
CA ARG A 239 28.74 -60.00 34.35
C ARG A 239 27.25 -60.28 34.32
N SER A 240 26.46 -59.36 34.85
CA SER A 240 25.01 -59.49 34.97
C SER A 240 24.30 -58.39 34.17
N CYS A 241 23.17 -58.71 33.55
CA CYS A 241 22.37 -57.74 32.79
C CYS A 241 21.50 -56.90 33.76
N THR A 242 22.15 -56.06 34.57
CA THR A 242 21.52 -55.35 35.68
C THR A 242 21.83 -53.86 35.72
N ASN A 243 22.61 -53.32 34.79
CA ASN A 243 23.06 -51.93 34.84
C ASN A 243 22.71 -51.12 33.57
N PRO A 244 21.41 -50.84 33.29
CA PRO A 244 20.22 -51.24 34.05
C PRO A 244 19.66 -52.61 33.65
N LYS A 245 18.73 -53.14 34.47
CA LYS A 245 17.95 -54.34 34.14
C LYS A 245 16.89 -54.00 33.07
N PRO A 246 16.76 -54.80 31.99
CA PRO A 246 15.74 -54.56 30.98
C PRO A 246 14.33 -54.59 31.57
N SER A 247 13.49 -53.63 31.19
CA SER A 247 12.08 -53.54 31.63
C SER A 247 11.22 -52.82 30.59
N TYR A 248 9.89 -52.90 30.75
CA TYR A 248 8.91 -52.27 29.85
C TYR A 248 9.14 -52.57 28.35
N ARG A 249 9.40 -53.84 28.03
CA ARG A 249 9.76 -54.32 26.68
C ARG A 249 11.04 -53.71 26.08
N GLY A 250 11.95 -53.21 26.93
CA GLY A 250 13.29 -52.85 26.51
C GLY A 250 14.12 -54.05 26.05
N LEU A 251 15.12 -53.76 25.23
CA LEU A 251 15.99 -54.77 24.62
C LEU A 251 16.80 -55.53 25.67
N PRO A 252 17.02 -56.84 25.50
CA PRO A 252 17.89 -57.61 26.39
C PRO A 252 19.37 -57.24 26.18
N CYS A 253 20.24 -57.64 27.12
CA CYS A 253 21.68 -57.50 26.93
C CYS A 253 22.17 -58.49 25.86
N TYR A 254 22.84 -57.98 24.83
CA TYR A 254 23.46 -58.80 23.79
C TYR A 254 24.88 -59.24 24.19
N GLY A 255 25.22 -60.50 23.89
CA GLY A 255 26.52 -61.12 24.19
C GLY A 255 26.51 -62.05 25.39
N SER A 256 27.68 -62.62 25.70
CA SER A 256 27.81 -63.61 26.78
C SER A 256 27.88 -62.97 28.17
N SER A 257 27.28 -63.62 29.17
CA SER A 257 27.38 -63.24 30.60
C SER A 257 28.64 -63.76 31.29
N SER A 258 29.39 -64.64 30.62
CA SER A 258 30.65 -65.20 31.10
C SER A 258 31.71 -65.11 30.02
N ASP A 259 32.95 -64.96 30.45
CA ASP A 259 34.14 -64.93 29.60
C ASP A 259 35.21 -65.83 30.21
N THR A 260 35.91 -66.58 29.37
CA THR A 260 36.86 -67.63 29.79
C THR A 260 38.17 -67.45 29.07
N PHE A 261 39.27 -67.49 29.82
CA PHE A 261 40.61 -67.31 29.28
C PHE A 261 41.56 -68.38 29.84
N ASN A 262 42.53 -68.83 29.03
CA ASN A 262 43.48 -69.86 29.45
C ASN A 262 44.59 -69.27 30.33
N CYS A 263 45.01 -70.02 31.33
CA CYS A 263 46.05 -69.64 32.30
C CYS A 263 47.02 -70.79 32.59
N SER A 264 48.12 -70.50 33.30
CA SER A 264 49.14 -71.46 33.73
C SER A 264 49.73 -72.34 32.62
N SER A 265 50.57 -71.76 31.77
CA SER A 265 51.30 -72.48 30.71
C SER A 265 52.54 -73.26 31.18
N LYS A 266 52.83 -73.25 32.49
CA LYS A 266 53.99 -73.96 33.05
C LYS A 266 53.65 -75.44 33.21
N ILE A 267 54.58 -76.31 32.84
CA ILE A 267 54.45 -77.76 33.00
C ILE A 267 54.66 -78.13 34.47
N CYS A 268 53.82 -79.00 35.03
CA CYS A 268 54.06 -79.55 36.36
C CYS A 268 55.20 -80.57 36.27
N THR A 269 56.26 -80.38 37.05
CA THR A 269 57.28 -81.44 37.20
C THR A 269 56.84 -82.41 38.28
N LEU A 270 56.64 -83.67 37.92
CA LEU A 270 56.48 -84.75 38.88
C LEU A 270 57.80 -84.90 39.66
N VAL A 271 57.78 -84.56 40.94
CA VAL A 271 58.91 -84.82 41.84
C VAL A 271 58.55 -86.04 42.69
N ASN A 272 59.18 -87.18 42.39
CA ASN A 272 59.12 -88.34 43.26
C ASN A 272 60.08 -88.13 44.42
N MET A 273 59.54 -87.96 45.62
CA MET A 273 60.35 -87.96 46.85
C MET A 273 60.40 -89.36 47.43
N ASN A 274 61.58 -89.99 47.41
CA ASN A 274 61.82 -91.19 48.20
C ASN A 274 62.08 -90.77 49.65
N LEU A 275 61.04 -90.87 50.48
CA LEU A 275 61.16 -90.70 51.91
C LEU A 275 61.73 -91.99 52.51
N VAL A 276 62.93 -91.93 53.08
CA VAL A 276 63.49 -93.03 53.88
C VAL A 276 63.20 -92.70 55.33
N ILE A 277 62.31 -93.50 55.94
CA ILE A 277 61.97 -93.37 57.36
C ILE A 277 62.70 -94.50 58.09
N PHE A 278 63.55 -94.13 59.05
CA PHE A 278 64.19 -95.07 59.95
C PHE A 278 63.36 -95.16 61.22
N PHE A 279 62.91 -96.37 61.55
CA PHE A 279 62.31 -96.66 62.84
C PHE A 279 63.40 -97.28 63.72
N THR A 280 63.63 -96.72 64.91
CA THR A 280 64.61 -97.26 65.86
C THR A 280 64.11 -98.52 66.55
N ASP A 281 62.79 -98.66 66.66
CA ASP A 281 62.14 -99.68 67.49
C ASP A 281 61.27 -100.66 66.68
N GLU A 282 61.19 -100.51 65.35
CA GLU A 282 60.41 -101.39 64.48
C GLU A 282 61.16 -101.70 63.17
N ASN A 283 61.16 -102.96 62.75
CA ASN A 283 61.68 -103.35 61.43
C ASN A 283 60.58 -103.19 60.37
N TYR A 284 60.94 -102.70 59.18
CA TYR A 284 60.03 -102.61 58.05
C TYR A 284 59.43 -103.99 57.70
N THR A 285 58.11 -104.04 57.52
CA THR A 285 57.41 -105.23 56.99
C THR A 285 56.82 -104.92 55.62
N GLU A 286 56.77 -105.89 54.71
CA GLU A 286 56.23 -105.70 53.35
C GLU A 286 54.76 -105.22 53.34
N GLN A 287 54.03 -105.39 54.45
CA GLN A 287 52.66 -104.91 54.62
C GLN A 287 52.57 -103.36 54.67
N TYR A 288 53.67 -102.65 54.91
CA TYR A 288 53.74 -101.19 54.86
C TYR A 288 53.87 -100.62 53.42
N SER A 289 54.04 -101.47 52.41
CA SER A 289 54.10 -101.04 51.01
C SER A 289 52.76 -100.51 50.49
N ASP A 290 51.64 -101.05 50.99
CA ASP A 290 50.30 -100.54 50.72
C ASP A 290 49.91 -99.51 51.78
N LEU A 291 49.82 -98.25 51.39
CA LEU A 291 49.47 -97.13 52.27
C LEU A 291 48.01 -97.19 52.80
N THR A 292 47.20 -98.09 52.25
CA THR A 292 45.81 -98.31 52.68
C THR A 292 45.64 -99.54 53.58
N SER A 293 46.70 -100.31 53.83
CA SER A 293 46.66 -101.47 54.72
C SER A 293 46.49 -101.05 56.20
N ASP A 294 45.87 -101.92 57.01
CA ASP A 294 45.69 -101.67 58.45
C ASP A 294 47.02 -101.37 59.17
N PRO A 295 48.13 -102.09 58.92
CA PRO A 295 49.44 -101.75 59.48
C PRO A 295 49.92 -100.34 59.09
N SER A 296 49.77 -99.93 57.82
CA SER A 296 50.18 -98.59 57.34
C SER A 296 49.35 -97.48 57.97
N ILE A 297 48.04 -97.71 58.14
CA ILE A 297 47.13 -96.75 58.77
C ILE A 297 47.44 -96.61 60.26
N ASP A 298 47.74 -97.71 60.96
CA ASP A 298 48.15 -97.69 62.36
C ASP A 298 49.48 -96.94 62.56
N LEU A 299 50.49 -97.25 61.74
CA LEU A 299 51.77 -96.54 61.73
C LEU A 299 51.57 -95.03 61.49
N LYS A 300 50.72 -94.65 60.53
CA LYS A 300 50.37 -93.25 60.26
C LYS A 300 49.71 -92.57 61.47
N LYS A 301 48.81 -93.25 62.17
CA LYS A 301 48.16 -92.71 63.38
C LYS A 301 49.17 -92.53 64.53
N ARG A 302 50.17 -93.41 64.65
CA ARG A 302 51.23 -93.30 65.65
C ARG A 302 52.17 -92.13 65.35
N ILE A 303 52.60 -91.97 64.08
CA ILE A 303 53.43 -90.83 63.64
C ILE A 303 52.70 -89.49 63.85
N GLN A 304 51.39 -89.43 63.62
CA GLN A 304 50.60 -88.21 63.81
C GLN A 304 50.34 -87.83 65.28
N LYS A 305 50.64 -88.73 66.23
CA LYS A 305 50.46 -88.51 67.68
C LYS A 305 51.76 -88.18 68.43
N ALA A 306 52.92 -88.36 67.81
CA ALA A 306 54.22 -87.93 68.32
C ALA A 306 54.49 -86.47 67.91
#